data_AF-A0A7W0UPE0-F1
#
_entry.id   AF-A0A7W0UPE0-F1
#
_cell.length_a   1.000
_cell.length_b   1.000
_cell.length_c   1.000
_cell.angle_alpha   90.00
_cell.angle_beta   90.00
_cell.angle_gamma   90.00
#
_symmetry.space_group_name_H-M   'P 1'
#
loop_
_entity.id
_entity.type
_entity.pdbx_description
1 polymer ?
#
loop_
_entity_poly.entity_id
_entity_poly.type
_entity_poly.pdbx_seq_one_letter_code
_entity_poly.pdbx_strand_id
1 'polypeptide(L)'
;AHVLELAAEIAAAGPDTLLLADTIGVGVPTQVERLVSQAATLGVPVGGHFHNTRNTGYANALAAVAAGATVLDASVGGLGGCPFAPRATGNIATEDLVYLLHGEGIETGVDIDSLIAVSEWLETALGRPLEGQLYRAGTFP
;
A
#
# COMPACT_ATOMS: atom_id res chain seq x y z
N ALA A 1 7.89 -10.23 17.25
CA ALA A 1 7.36 -11.10 18.32
C ALA A 1 5.85 -11.06 18.22
N HIS A 2 5.16 -10.15 18.91
CA HIS A 2 3.68 -10.16 18.98
C HIS A 2 2.93 -10.20 17.63
N VAL A 3 3.28 -9.36 16.65
CA VAL A 3 2.61 -9.36 15.33
C VAL A 3 2.73 -10.70 14.61
N LEU A 4 3.88 -11.38 14.73
CA LEU A 4 4.11 -12.65 14.06
C LEU A 4 3.41 -13.83 14.74
N GLU A 5 3.24 -13.74 16.06
CA GLU A 5 2.43 -14.70 16.82
C GLU A 5 0.97 -14.65 16.35
N LEU A 6 0.40 -13.44 16.27
CA LEU A 6 -0.96 -13.24 15.75
C LEU A 6 -1.07 -13.67 14.27
N ALA A 7 -0.07 -13.36 13.46
CA ALA A 7 -0.02 -13.80 12.06
C ALA A 7 -0.08 -15.33 11.94
N ALA A 8 0.66 -16.06 12.78
CA ALA A 8 0.65 -17.52 12.78
C ALA A 8 -0.71 -18.10 13.21
N GLU A 9 -1.33 -17.51 14.23
CA GLU A 9 -2.68 -17.90 14.67
C GLU A 9 -3.72 -17.68 13.57
N ILE A 10 -3.68 -16.53 12.89
CA ILE A 10 -4.58 -16.21 11.78
C ILE A 10 -4.32 -17.13 10.58
N ALA A 11 -3.05 -17.38 10.23
CA ALA A 11 -2.68 -18.25 9.13
C ALA A 11 -3.16 -19.70 9.35
N ALA A 12 -3.19 -20.18 10.59
CA ALA A 12 -3.71 -21.50 10.94
C ALA A 12 -5.22 -21.66 10.65
N ALA A 13 -5.97 -20.55 10.55
CA ALA A 13 -7.37 -20.58 10.13
C ALA A 13 -7.54 -20.72 8.59
N GLY A 14 -6.45 -20.66 7.82
CA GLY A 14 -6.44 -20.84 6.37
C GLY A 14 -7.10 -19.73 5.56
N PRO A 15 -6.79 -18.44 5.79
CA PRO A 15 -7.29 -17.37 4.95
C PRO A 15 -6.67 -17.43 3.54
N ASP A 16 -7.36 -16.85 2.55
CA ASP A 16 -6.82 -16.71 1.20
C ASP A 16 -5.57 -15.82 1.16
N THR A 17 -5.50 -14.82 2.04
CA THR A 17 -4.36 -13.89 2.15
C THR A 17 -4.27 -13.31 3.56
N LEU A 18 -3.05 -13.08 4.05
CA LEU A 18 -2.75 -12.38 5.29
C LEU A 18 -2.15 -11.00 5.00
N LEU A 19 -2.80 -9.93 5.47
CA LEU A 19 -2.32 -8.56 5.29
C LEU A 19 -1.68 -7.99 6.56
N LEU A 20 -0.48 -7.42 6.43
CA LEU A 20 0.19 -6.68 7.49
C LEU A 20 -0.05 -5.18 7.32
N ALA A 21 -0.73 -4.56 8.29
CA ALA A 21 -1.15 -3.16 8.21
C ALA A 21 -0.31 -2.20 9.07
N ASP A 22 0.17 -1.11 8.45
CA ASP A 22 0.75 0.06 9.12
C ASP A 22 -0.29 1.19 9.18
N THR A 23 -1.27 1.04 10.07
CA THR A 23 -2.46 1.90 10.18
C THR A 23 -2.14 3.38 10.46
N ILE A 24 -0.99 3.67 11.08
CA ILE A 24 -0.62 5.03 11.51
C ILE A 24 0.60 5.58 10.74
N GLY A 25 1.09 4.85 9.74
CA GLY A 25 2.22 5.26 8.90
C GLY A 25 3.48 5.55 9.72
N VAL A 26 3.88 4.63 10.58
CA VAL A 26 5.12 4.71 11.38
C VAL A 26 6.18 3.71 10.96
N GLY A 27 5.81 2.71 10.16
CA GLY A 27 6.69 1.67 9.69
C GLY A 27 7.79 2.23 8.80
N VAL A 28 8.93 1.56 8.83
CA VAL A 28 10.07 1.82 7.94
C VAL A 28 10.48 0.52 7.23
N PRO A 29 11.17 0.61 6.07
CA PRO A 29 11.42 -0.56 5.21
C PRO A 29 12.05 -1.75 5.92
N THR A 30 13.06 -1.53 6.77
CA THR A 30 13.75 -2.60 7.51
C THR A 30 12.83 -3.36 8.48
N GLN A 31 11.83 -2.69 9.05
CA GLN A 31 10.83 -3.32 9.91
C GLN A 31 9.84 -4.15 9.09
N VAL A 32 9.42 -3.63 7.94
CA VAL A 32 8.49 -4.28 7.01
C VAL A 32 9.13 -5.53 6.42
N GLU A 33 10.34 -5.43 5.88
CA GLU A 33 11.09 -6.55 5.32
C GLU A 33 11.19 -7.72 6.31
N ARG A 34 11.55 -7.42 7.57
CA ARG A 34 11.66 -8.43 8.63
C ARG A 34 10.32 -9.09 8.95
N LEU A 35 9.23 -8.34 8.99
CA LEU A 35 7.90 -8.88 9.31
C LEU A 35 7.34 -9.70 8.15
N VAL A 36 7.42 -9.17 6.93
CA VAL A 36 6.89 -9.83 5.72
C VAL A 36 7.66 -11.11 5.42
N SER A 37 9.00 -11.08 5.45
CA SER A 37 9.82 -12.28 5.18
C SER A 37 9.53 -13.43 6.15
N GLN A 38 9.23 -13.13 7.41
CA GLN A 38 8.85 -14.16 8.39
C GLN A 38 7.41 -14.63 8.18
N ALA A 39 6.46 -13.70 7.95
CA ALA A 39 5.07 -14.04 7.67
C ALA A 39 4.92 -14.87 6.38
N ALA A 40 5.75 -14.62 5.36
CA ALA A 40 5.73 -15.37 4.10
C ALA A 40 6.08 -16.85 4.27
N THR A 41 6.70 -17.24 5.39
CA THR A 41 7.00 -18.64 5.72
C THR A 41 5.81 -19.41 6.31
N LEU A 42 4.68 -18.72 6.57
CA LEU A 42 3.48 -19.31 7.18
C LEU A 42 2.61 -20.12 6.20
N GLY A 43 2.99 -20.19 4.92
CA GLY A 43 2.30 -21.02 3.92
C GLY A 43 1.00 -20.44 3.38
N VAL A 44 0.70 -19.18 3.69
CA VAL A 44 -0.42 -18.39 3.11
C VAL A 44 0.14 -17.17 2.36
N PRO A 45 -0.50 -16.71 1.27
CA PRO A 45 -0.11 -15.47 0.61
C PRO A 45 -0.08 -14.30 1.59
N VAL A 46 0.97 -13.48 1.53
CA VAL A 46 1.14 -12.31 2.39
C VAL A 46 1.03 -11.04 1.56
N GLY A 47 0.42 -10.02 2.15
CA GLY A 47 0.40 -8.68 1.60
C GLY A 47 0.61 -7.58 2.64
N GLY A 48 0.55 -6.34 2.18
CA GLY A 48 0.79 -5.16 3.01
C GLY A 48 -0.24 -4.05 2.78
N HIS A 49 -0.60 -3.37 3.86
CA HIS A 49 -1.44 -2.16 3.85
C HIS A 49 -0.66 -1.02 4.49
N PHE A 50 -0.30 0.01 3.73
CA PHE A 50 0.58 1.08 4.20
C PHE A 50 -0.07 2.45 4.09
N HIS A 51 -0.03 3.20 5.20
CA HIS A 51 -0.33 4.62 5.19
C HIS A 51 0.92 5.46 4.91
N ASN A 52 0.75 6.61 4.28
CA ASN A 52 1.86 7.48 3.92
C ASN A 52 2.12 8.62 4.94
N THR A 53 1.64 8.47 6.19
CA THR A 53 1.64 9.53 7.23
C THR A 53 3.02 10.16 7.47
N ARG A 54 4.11 9.38 7.33
CA ARG A 54 5.49 9.85 7.50
C ARG A 54 6.32 9.71 6.22
N ASN A 55 5.65 9.66 5.07
CA ASN A 55 6.26 9.57 3.75
C ASN A 55 7.13 8.31 3.53
N THR A 56 6.80 7.21 4.21
CA THR A 56 7.49 5.91 4.09
C THR A 56 6.64 4.86 3.39
N GLY A 57 5.36 5.14 3.09
CA GLY A 57 4.39 4.12 2.66
C GLY A 57 4.79 3.41 1.37
N TYR A 58 5.24 4.15 0.36
CA TYR A 58 5.68 3.56 -0.92
C TYR A 58 6.99 2.77 -0.78
N ALA A 59 7.93 3.25 0.02
CA ALA A 59 9.17 2.52 0.31
C ALA A 59 8.88 1.22 1.09
N ASN A 60 7.90 1.26 2.00
CA ASN A 60 7.42 0.09 2.73
C ASN A 60 6.74 -0.91 1.80
N ALA A 61 5.92 -0.46 0.84
CA ALA A 61 5.30 -1.32 -0.16
C ALA A 61 6.36 -2.07 -0.99
N LEU A 62 7.39 -1.39 -1.49
CA LEU A 62 8.46 -2.03 -2.25
C LEU A 62 9.26 -3.01 -1.38
N ALA A 63 9.56 -2.63 -0.13
CA ALA A 63 10.22 -3.53 0.82
C ALA A 63 9.39 -4.78 1.15
N ALA A 64 8.07 -4.65 1.22
CA ALA A 64 7.17 -5.79 1.38
C ALA A 64 7.23 -6.73 0.17
N VAL A 65 7.16 -6.18 -1.04
CA VAL A 65 7.26 -6.99 -2.28
C VAL A 65 8.61 -7.71 -2.36
N ALA A 66 9.71 -7.00 -2.09
CA ALA A 66 11.05 -7.60 -2.05
C ALA A 66 11.18 -8.72 -1.01
N ALA A 67 10.41 -8.65 0.08
CA ALA A 67 10.36 -9.65 1.13
C ALA A 67 9.36 -10.80 0.89
N GLY A 68 8.67 -10.82 -0.26
CA GLY A 68 7.77 -11.90 -0.67
C GLY A 68 6.28 -11.59 -0.57
N ALA A 69 5.88 -10.34 -0.29
CA ALA A 69 4.49 -9.94 -0.41
C ALA A 69 4.04 -9.98 -1.88
N THR A 70 2.83 -10.49 -2.12
CA THR A 70 2.23 -10.60 -3.47
C THR A 70 0.94 -9.79 -3.61
N VAL A 71 0.45 -9.21 -2.51
CA VAL A 71 -0.75 -8.38 -2.46
C VAL A 71 -0.41 -7.06 -1.76
N LEU A 72 -0.86 -5.94 -2.31
CA LEU A 72 -0.72 -4.62 -1.70
C LEU A 72 -2.06 -3.89 -1.71
N ASP A 73 -2.45 -3.39 -0.55
CA ASP A 73 -3.59 -2.49 -0.43
C ASP A 73 -3.15 -1.05 -0.69
N ALA A 74 -3.96 -0.34 -1.47
CA ALA A 74 -3.82 1.08 -1.76
C ALA A 74 -5.20 1.70 -1.95
N SER A 75 -5.25 3.03 -2.09
CA SER A 75 -6.52 3.74 -2.32
C SER A 75 -6.37 4.76 -3.43
N VAL A 76 -7.37 4.87 -4.32
CA VAL A 76 -7.32 5.82 -5.44
C VAL A 76 -7.16 7.24 -4.91
N GLY A 77 -6.24 8.01 -5.46
CA GLY A 77 -5.96 9.37 -4.99
C GLY A 77 -5.29 9.44 -3.61
N GLY A 78 -4.92 8.31 -3.01
CA GLY A 78 -4.45 8.26 -1.62
C GLY A 78 -5.59 8.45 -0.61
N LEU A 79 -6.85 8.25 -1.03
CA LEU A 79 -8.00 8.43 -0.18
C LEU A 79 -7.89 7.61 1.10
N GLY A 80 -8.22 8.24 2.20
CA GLY A 80 -8.11 7.67 3.52
C GLY A 80 -7.77 8.76 4.53
N GLY A 81 -7.47 8.34 5.73
CA GLY A 81 -7.34 9.24 6.87
C GLY A 81 -8.33 8.81 7.93
N CYS A 82 -7.82 8.65 9.15
CA CYS A 82 -8.63 8.23 10.27
C CYS A 82 -9.31 9.46 10.87
N PRO A 83 -10.65 9.48 11.02
CA PRO A 83 -11.33 10.58 11.73
C PRO A 83 -10.82 10.73 13.17
N PHE A 84 -10.18 9.69 13.73
CA PHE A 84 -9.54 9.69 15.05
C PHE A 84 -8.06 10.11 15.06
N ALA A 85 -7.43 10.32 13.89
CA ALA A 85 -6.04 10.78 13.77
C ALA A 85 -5.96 12.05 12.88
N PRO A 86 -6.17 13.25 13.45
CA PRO A 86 -6.37 14.50 12.69
C PRO A 86 -5.21 14.93 11.78
N ARG A 87 -4.05 14.27 11.89
CA ARG A 87 -2.83 14.58 11.11
C ARG A 87 -2.27 13.36 10.37
N ALA A 88 -2.97 12.23 10.38
CA ALA A 88 -2.54 11.08 9.59
C ALA A 88 -2.84 11.36 8.11
N THR A 89 -1.81 11.44 7.27
CA THR A 89 -2.04 11.32 5.83
C THR A 89 -2.54 9.90 5.55
N GLY A 90 -3.40 9.77 4.54
CA GLY A 90 -4.17 8.55 4.26
C GLY A 90 -3.32 7.38 3.75
N ASN A 91 -3.97 6.56 2.95
CA ASN A 91 -3.34 5.42 2.29
C ASN A 91 -2.30 5.90 1.27
N ILE A 92 -1.40 5.02 0.85
CA ILE A 92 -0.67 5.23 -0.40
C ILE A 92 -1.65 5.30 -1.58
N ALA A 93 -1.38 6.20 -2.51
CA ALA A 93 -2.21 6.37 -3.70
C ALA A 93 -2.00 5.20 -4.67
N THR A 94 -3.08 4.69 -5.24
CA THR A 94 -3.00 3.50 -6.12
C THR A 94 -2.23 3.83 -7.39
N GLU A 95 -2.46 5.00 -7.97
CA GLU A 95 -1.79 5.47 -9.18
C GLU A 95 -0.28 5.63 -8.96
N ASP A 96 0.13 6.23 -7.84
CA ASP A 96 1.53 6.41 -7.49
C ASP A 96 2.21 5.04 -7.25
N LEU A 97 1.50 4.11 -6.61
CA LEU A 97 2.01 2.76 -6.37
C LEU A 97 2.15 1.98 -7.68
N VAL A 98 1.16 2.03 -8.56
CA VAL A 98 1.21 1.35 -9.86
C VAL A 98 2.35 1.92 -10.70
N TYR A 99 2.51 3.24 -10.74
CA TYR A 99 3.66 3.89 -11.40
C TYR A 99 4.99 3.38 -10.86
N LEU A 100 5.15 3.32 -9.53
CA LEU A 100 6.35 2.80 -8.89
C LEU A 100 6.60 1.34 -9.28
N LEU A 101 5.59 0.47 -9.18
CA LEU A 101 5.73 -0.96 -9.47
C LEU A 101 6.07 -1.20 -10.95
N HIS A 102 5.39 -0.51 -11.87
CA HIS A 102 5.70 -0.59 -13.31
C HIS A 102 7.13 -0.10 -13.59
N GLY A 103 7.57 0.98 -12.94
CA GLY A 103 8.95 1.49 -13.04
C GLY A 103 10.02 0.50 -12.56
N GLU A 104 9.67 -0.33 -11.56
CA GLU A 104 10.51 -1.44 -11.07
C GLU A 104 10.38 -2.72 -11.92
N GLY A 105 9.60 -2.69 -13.01
CA GLY A 105 9.37 -3.83 -13.90
C GLY A 105 8.40 -4.88 -13.33
N ILE A 106 7.55 -4.50 -12.38
CA ILE A 106 6.56 -5.36 -11.74
C ILE A 106 5.20 -5.14 -12.42
N GLU A 107 4.72 -6.18 -13.10
CA GLU A 107 3.41 -6.18 -13.75
C GLU A 107 2.27 -6.24 -12.73
N THR A 108 1.30 -5.34 -12.86
CA THR A 108 0.10 -5.29 -12.00
C THR A 108 -1.19 -5.63 -12.75
N GLY A 109 -1.18 -5.58 -14.08
CA GLY A 109 -2.38 -5.70 -14.91
C GLY A 109 -3.34 -4.49 -14.84
N VAL A 110 -2.92 -3.40 -14.19
CA VAL A 110 -3.71 -2.16 -14.07
C VAL A 110 -3.38 -1.21 -15.22
N ASP A 111 -4.42 -0.71 -15.89
CA ASP A 111 -4.31 0.40 -16.83
C ASP A 111 -4.12 1.72 -16.06
N ILE A 112 -2.92 2.28 -16.16
CA ILE A 112 -2.53 3.48 -15.42
C ILE A 112 -3.25 4.74 -15.90
N ASP A 113 -3.56 4.84 -17.19
CA ASP A 113 -4.25 6.00 -17.76
C ASP A 113 -5.73 6.01 -17.32
N SER A 114 -6.36 4.83 -17.34
CA SER A 114 -7.71 4.66 -16.79
C SER A 114 -7.75 5.00 -15.30
N LEU A 115 -6.71 4.65 -14.54
CA LEU A 115 -6.64 4.96 -13.11
C LEU A 115 -6.45 6.45 -12.83
N ILE A 116 -5.61 7.15 -13.62
CA ILE A 116 -5.45 8.61 -13.55
C ILE A 116 -6.79 9.30 -13.79
N ALA A 117 -7.54 8.89 -14.82
CA ALA A 117 -8.86 9.45 -15.12
C ALA A 117 -9.86 9.28 -13.97
N VAL A 118 -9.79 8.15 -13.24
CA VAL A 118 -10.61 7.95 -12.03
C VAL A 118 -10.20 8.90 -10.92
N SER A 119 -8.90 9.11 -10.68
CA SER A 119 -8.41 10.08 -9.69
C SER A 119 -8.86 11.52 -10.01
N GLU A 120 -8.79 11.94 -11.28
CA GLU A 120 -9.27 13.27 -11.72
C GLU A 120 -10.79 13.45 -11.50
N TRP A 121 -11.58 12.43 -11.85
CA TRP A 121 -13.01 12.42 -11.59
C TRP A 121 -13.30 12.51 -10.08
N LEU A 122 -12.54 11.78 -9.27
CA LEU A 122 -12.72 11.72 -7.83
C LEU A 122 -12.38 13.03 -7.14
N GLU A 123 -11.33 13.73 -7.57
CA GLU A 123 -11.01 15.10 -7.13
C GLU A 123 -12.20 16.02 -7.38
N THR A 124 -12.77 15.96 -8.58
CA THR A 124 -13.95 16.76 -8.97
C THR A 124 -15.17 16.42 -8.11
N ALA A 125 -15.44 15.14 -7.89
CA ALA A 125 -16.58 14.67 -7.11
C ALA A 125 -16.49 15.05 -5.63
N LEU A 126 -15.27 15.06 -5.06
CA LEU A 126 -15.03 15.43 -3.67
C LEU A 126 -14.84 16.93 -3.45
N GLY A 127 -14.61 17.70 -4.52
CA GLY A 127 -14.40 19.15 -4.45
C GLY A 127 -13.15 19.55 -3.68
N ARG A 128 -12.15 18.65 -3.58
CA ARG A 128 -10.87 18.91 -2.92
C ARG A 128 -9.74 18.14 -3.61
N PRO A 129 -8.49 18.67 -3.60
CA PRO A 129 -7.34 17.92 -4.08
C PRO A 129 -7.14 16.61 -3.33
N LEU A 130 -6.62 15.63 -4.04
CA LEU A 130 -6.25 14.32 -3.51
C LEU A 130 -4.76 14.29 -3.10
N GLU A 131 -4.39 13.28 -2.34
CA GLU A 131 -3.06 13.09 -1.80
C GLU A 131 -2.08 12.51 -2.84
N GLY A 132 -2.57 11.70 -3.79
CA GLY A 132 -1.79 11.13 -4.88
C GLY A 132 -1.12 12.18 -5.78
N GLN A 133 0.02 11.86 -6.38
CA GLN A 133 0.77 12.82 -7.21
C GLN A 133 0.65 12.55 -8.70
N LEU A 134 0.57 11.28 -9.10
CA LEU A 134 0.62 10.89 -10.50
C LEU A 134 -0.52 11.49 -11.32
N TYR A 135 -1.75 11.51 -10.79
CA TYR A 135 -2.88 12.07 -11.54
C TYR A 135 -2.71 13.57 -11.88
N ARG A 136 -1.80 14.28 -11.19
CA ARG A 136 -1.47 15.68 -11.47
C ARG A 136 -0.28 15.83 -12.41
N ALA A 137 0.70 14.93 -12.28
CA ALA A 137 1.94 14.98 -13.02
C ALA A 137 1.85 14.30 -14.39
N GLY A 138 0.96 13.32 -14.53
CA GLY A 138 0.97 12.35 -15.62
C GLY A 138 2.10 11.32 -15.48
N THR A 139 2.12 10.36 -16.39
CA THR A 139 3.23 9.43 -16.59
C THR A 139 4.47 10.17 -17.12
N PHE A 140 5.64 9.54 -17.02
CA PHE A 140 6.90 10.10 -17.49
C PHE A 140 7.76 9.04 -18.18
N PRO A 141 8.27 9.29 -19.39
CA PRO A 141 7.74 10.14 -20.47
C PRO A 141 6.58 9.46 -21.23
#